data_AF-A0A9X2B344-F1
#
_entry.id   AF-A0A9X2B344-F1
#
_cell.length_a   1.000
_cell.length_b   1.000
_cell.length_c   1.000
_cell.angle_alpha   90.00
_cell.angle_beta   90.00
_cell.angle_gamma   90.00
#
_symmetry.space_group_name_H-M   'P 1'
#
loop_
_entity.id
_entity.type
_entity.pdbx_description
1 polymer ?
#
loop_
_entity_poly.entity_id
_entity_poly.type
_entity_poly.pdbx_seq_one_letter_code
_entity_poly.pdbx_strand_id
1 'polypeptide(L)'
;MFTRSELENIIVQGYPHISDLIPKLFEALDEYVWRCEPEANLLADFLFSIGKPLIPFMKEALISQKLFDVRHYLFSRFIFEWPFEFILELEEELNTISISNDYWNQYDLDAIKALVVNSVGNQIELLNLLKNKKKDAKLELLKYVEIEPQILDYFKFIDNSNGPVSINDFYHYFYKDIDSTSEEFLQRTSLIASADSYNDYAKYIKHIEHLLEERGIT
;
A
#
# COMPACT_ATOMS: atom_id res chain seq x y z
N MET A 1 3.78 18.50 16.47
CA MET A 1 4.24 17.22 17.00
C MET A 1 4.01 17.14 18.50
N PHE A 2 3.39 16.05 18.98
CA PHE A 2 3.20 15.81 20.40
C PHE A 2 4.47 15.18 21.00
N THR A 3 4.75 15.43 22.25
CA THR A 3 5.71 14.63 23.03
C THR A 3 5.03 13.34 23.46
N ARG A 4 5.82 12.30 23.76
CA ARG A 4 5.30 11.04 24.29
C ARG A 4 4.42 11.23 25.53
N SER A 5 4.83 12.11 26.46
CA SER A 5 4.04 12.41 27.67
C SER A 5 2.71 13.09 27.35
N GLU A 6 2.66 13.96 26.33
CA GLU A 6 1.41 14.55 25.86
C GLU A 6 0.48 13.50 25.24
N LEU A 7 1.01 12.57 24.44
CA LEU A 7 0.24 11.45 23.88
C LEU A 7 -0.33 10.56 25.00
N GLU A 8 0.49 10.19 25.98
CA GLU A 8 0.04 9.40 27.13
C GLU A 8 -1.10 10.11 27.90
N ASN A 9 -0.99 11.42 28.11
CA ASN A 9 -2.05 12.22 28.73
C ASN A 9 -3.34 12.30 27.89
N ILE A 10 -3.22 12.39 26.56
CA ILE A 10 -4.36 12.38 25.63
C ILE A 10 -5.06 11.03 25.67
N ILE A 11 -4.29 9.93 25.65
CA ILE A 11 -4.81 8.56 25.72
C ILE A 11 -5.57 8.32 27.02
N VAL A 12 -5.03 8.80 28.15
CA VAL A 12 -5.68 8.71 29.47
C VAL A 12 -7.00 9.50 29.51
N GLN A 13 -7.07 10.67 28.87
CA GLN A 13 -8.32 11.43 28.77
C GLN A 13 -9.38 10.70 27.94
N GLY A 14 -8.93 10.05 26.86
CA GLY A 14 -9.74 9.20 26.01
C GLY A 14 -10.86 9.94 25.25
N TYR A 15 -11.52 9.19 24.37
CA TYR A 15 -12.75 9.66 23.72
C TYR A 15 -13.93 9.59 24.71
N PRO A 16 -14.86 10.57 24.74
CA PRO A 16 -15.02 11.69 23.81
C PRO A 16 -14.28 12.98 24.18
N HIS A 17 -13.57 13.06 25.31
CA HIS A 17 -12.97 14.31 25.80
C HIS A 17 -11.96 14.93 24.84
N ILE A 18 -11.35 14.11 23.98
CA ILE A 18 -10.35 14.52 22.98
C ILE A 18 -10.92 14.67 21.57
N SER A 19 -12.24 14.70 21.39
CA SER A 19 -12.89 14.78 20.06
C SER A 19 -12.30 15.87 19.16
N ASP A 20 -12.05 17.04 19.74
CA ASP A 20 -11.57 18.22 19.03
C ASP A 20 -10.08 18.12 18.65
N LEU A 21 -9.37 17.13 19.21
CA LEU A 21 -7.98 16.85 18.91
C LEU A 21 -7.81 15.81 17.79
N ILE A 22 -8.85 15.04 17.44
CA ILE A 22 -8.74 13.95 16.46
C ILE A 22 -8.08 14.39 15.14
N PRO A 23 -8.44 15.54 14.51
CA PRO A 23 -7.75 15.99 13.30
C PRO A 23 -6.24 16.15 13.49
N LYS A 24 -5.82 16.76 14.60
CA LYS A 24 -4.39 16.97 14.93
C LYS A 24 -3.67 15.65 15.22
N LEU A 25 -4.40 14.65 15.71
CA LEU A 25 -3.86 13.31 15.93
C LEU A 25 -3.62 12.59 14.59
N PHE A 26 -4.47 12.75 13.58
CA PHE A 26 -4.19 12.24 12.23
C PHE A 26 -2.99 12.93 11.59
N GLU A 27 -2.86 14.26 11.71
CA GLU A 27 -1.67 15.00 11.26
C GLU A 27 -0.40 14.52 11.95
N ALA A 28 -0.46 14.30 13.27
CA ALA A 28 0.67 13.78 14.02
C ALA A 28 1.01 12.34 13.63
N LEU A 29 0.01 11.48 13.38
CA LEU A 29 0.22 10.12 12.92
C LEU A 29 0.97 10.09 11.58
N ASP A 30 0.56 10.92 10.62
CA ASP A 30 1.25 11.05 9.33
C ASP A 30 2.73 11.45 9.52
N GLU A 31 2.99 12.43 10.39
CA GLU A 31 4.36 12.86 10.71
C GLU A 31 5.20 11.75 11.37
N TYR A 32 4.64 11.00 12.32
CA TYR A 32 5.33 9.89 12.97
C TYR A 32 5.58 8.71 12.03
N VAL A 33 4.64 8.40 11.14
CA VAL A 33 4.78 7.35 10.13
C VAL A 33 5.92 7.71 9.18
N TRP A 34 5.91 8.94 8.66
CA TRP A 34 6.99 9.43 7.78
C TRP A 34 8.37 9.34 8.43
N ARG A 35 8.47 9.60 9.74
CA ARG A 35 9.74 9.52 10.50
C ARG A 35 10.05 8.14 11.07
N CYS A 36 9.20 7.14 10.86
CA CYS A 36 9.32 5.81 11.44
C CYS A 36 9.46 5.83 12.98
N GLU A 37 8.71 6.71 13.65
CA GLU A 37 8.76 6.87 15.10
C GLU A 37 7.84 5.87 15.82
N PRO A 38 8.27 5.29 16.97
CA PRO A 38 7.48 4.30 17.70
C PRO A 38 6.14 4.86 18.21
N GLU A 39 6.03 6.17 18.39
CA GLU A 39 4.81 6.90 18.73
C GLU A 39 3.68 6.68 17.71
N ALA A 40 4.00 6.37 16.44
CA ALA A 40 3.01 6.04 15.43
C ALA A 40 2.14 4.84 15.86
N ASN A 41 2.75 3.82 16.47
CA ASN A 41 2.03 2.63 16.94
C ASN A 41 1.09 2.96 18.10
N LEU A 42 1.60 3.70 19.09
CA LEU A 42 0.82 4.10 20.24
C LEU A 42 -0.41 4.93 19.82
N LEU A 43 -0.20 5.86 18.88
CA LEU A 43 -1.25 6.72 18.37
C LEU A 43 -2.25 5.95 17.50
N ALA A 44 -1.77 5.05 16.63
CA ALA A 44 -2.63 4.21 15.81
C ALA A 44 -3.52 3.30 16.67
N ASP A 45 -2.96 2.64 17.70
CA ASP A 45 -3.72 1.78 18.61
C ASP A 45 -4.80 2.57 19.36
N PHE A 46 -4.46 3.77 19.81
CA PHE A 46 -5.43 4.66 20.43
C PHE A 46 -6.56 5.05 19.47
N LEU A 47 -6.23 5.55 18.28
CA LEU A 47 -7.22 5.93 17.27
C LEU A 47 -8.11 4.73 16.90
N PHE A 48 -7.52 3.54 16.73
CA PHE A 48 -8.25 2.32 16.44
C PHE A 48 -9.28 2.01 17.53
N SER A 49 -8.91 2.19 18.80
CA SER A 49 -9.79 1.94 19.96
C SER A 49 -11.03 2.85 20.01
N ILE A 50 -11.00 4.00 19.33
CA ILE A 50 -12.16 4.91 19.24
C ILE A 50 -13.31 4.27 18.45
N GLY A 51 -12.98 3.51 17.40
CA GLY A 51 -13.97 2.82 16.56
C GLY A 51 -14.83 3.77 15.73
N LYS A 52 -16.15 3.53 15.69
CA LYS A 52 -17.11 4.20 14.79
C LYS A 52 -16.99 5.74 14.72
N PRO A 53 -16.80 6.49 15.83
CA PRO A 53 -16.63 7.95 15.78
C PRO A 53 -15.44 8.43 14.94
N LEU A 54 -14.50 7.56 14.62
CA LEU A 54 -13.33 7.87 13.78
C LEU A 54 -13.66 7.92 12.28
N ILE A 55 -14.78 7.32 11.85
CA ILE A 55 -15.11 7.13 10.42
C ILE A 55 -15.04 8.45 9.62
N PRO A 56 -15.62 9.59 10.06
CA PRO A 56 -15.54 10.84 9.30
C PRO A 56 -14.10 11.29 9.01
N PHE A 57 -13.19 11.07 9.97
CA PHE A 57 -11.78 11.44 9.83
C PHE A 57 -11.03 10.45 8.94
N MET A 58 -11.38 9.16 8.98
CA MET A 58 -10.83 8.17 8.07
C MET A 58 -11.20 8.45 6.61
N LYS A 59 -12.47 8.83 6.36
CA LYS A 59 -12.93 9.23 5.04
C LYS A 59 -12.05 10.35 4.48
N GLU A 60 -11.83 11.40 5.28
CA GLU A 60 -10.96 12.51 4.91
C GLU A 60 -9.51 12.06 4.69
N ALA A 61 -8.95 11.28 5.61
CA ALA A 61 -7.55 10.83 5.53
C ALA A 61 -7.28 9.96 4.30
N LEU A 62 -8.21 9.09 3.92
CA LEU A 62 -8.08 8.18 2.77
C LEU A 62 -7.97 8.94 1.44
N ILE A 63 -8.71 10.04 1.28
CA ILE A 63 -8.75 10.80 0.02
C ILE A 63 -7.84 12.04 0.04
N SER A 64 -7.35 12.44 1.22
CA SER A 64 -6.50 13.62 1.38
C SER A 64 -5.10 13.40 0.80
N GLN A 65 -4.68 14.29 -0.11
CA GLN A 65 -3.31 14.33 -0.62
C GLN A 65 -2.29 14.76 0.45
N LYS A 66 -2.75 15.42 1.53
CA LYS A 66 -1.87 15.88 2.62
C LYS A 66 -1.52 14.79 3.61
N LEU A 67 -2.32 13.72 3.65
CA LEU A 67 -2.17 12.58 4.55
C LEU A 67 -1.84 11.34 3.72
N PHE A 68 -0.83 11.47 2.86
CA PHE A 68 -0.48 10.40 1.92
C PHE A 68 0.24 9.25 2.64
N ASP A 69 1.19 9.59 3.52
CA ASP A 69 2.05 8.62 4.20
C ASP A 69 1.26 7.78 5.21
N VAL A 70 0.22 8.36 5.83
CA VAL A 70 -0.65 7.61 6.74
C VAL A 70 -1.48 6.53 6.04
N ARG A 71 -1.75 6.60 4.72
CA ARG A 71 -2.67 5.67 4.02
C ARG A 71 -2.23 4.22 4.13
N HIS A 72 -0.94 3.94 3.95
CA HIS A 72 -0.38 2.59 4.17
C HIS A 72 -0.70 2.08 5.59
N TYR A 73 -0.56 2.97 6.57
CA TYR A 73 -0.86 2.69 7.97
C TYR A 73 -2.36 2.46 8.20
N LEU A 74 -3.22 3.23 7.53
CA LEU A 74 -4.68 3.04 7.59
C LEU A 74 -5.09 1.67 7.06
N PHE A 75 -4.52 1.24 5.93
CA PHE A 75 -4.80 -0.09 5.39
C PHE A 75 -4.35 -1.21 6.34
N SER A 76 -3.09 -1.15 6.76
CA SER A 76 -2.47 -2.22 7.56
C SER A 76 -2.94 -2.29 9.02
N ARG A 77 -3.37 -1.18 9.62
CA ARG A 77 -3.75 -1.13 11.05
C ARG A 77 -5.24 -0.97 11.30
N PHE A 78 -6.00 -0.44 10.34
CA PHE A 78 -7.42 -0.14 10.54
C PHE A 78 -8.29 -0.94 9.58
N ILE A 79 -8.14 -0.73 8.27
CA ILE A 79 -9.12 -1.20 7.27
C ILE A 79 -9.20 -2.72 7.21
N PHE A 80 -8.08 -3.45 7.30
CA PHE A 80 -8.14 -4.91 7.27
C PHE A 80 -8.60 -5.54 8.60
N GLU A 81 -8.58 -4.78 9.69
CA GLU A 81 -8.93 -5.26 11.04
C GLU A 81 -10.29 -4.74 11.52
N TRP A 82 -10.87 -3.78 10.81
CA TRP A 82 -12.14 -3.17 11.17
C TRP A 82 -13.34 -4.05 10.83
N PRO A 83 -14.42 -3.94 11.62
CA PRO A 83 -15.62 -4.71 11.39
C PRO A 83 -16.30 -4.25 10.10
N PHE A 84 -17.02 -5.18 9.46
CA PHE A 84 -17.69 -4.98 8.18
C PHE A 84 -18.48 -3.67 8.11
N GLU A 85 -19.23 -3.32 9.16
CA GLU A 85 -20.04 -2.11 9.19
C GLU A 85 -19.24 -0.82 9.04
N PHE A 86 -17.97 -0.79 9.47
CA PHE A 86 -17.13 0.39 9.31
C PHE A 86 -16.57 0.45 7.90
N ILE A 87 -16.21 -0.70 7.33
CA ILE A 87 -15.74 -0.80 5.94
C ILE A 87 -16.85 -0.40 4.96
N LEU A 88 -18.09 -0.81 5.24
CA LEU A 88 -19.26 -0.41 4.46
C LEU A 88 -19.43 1.12 4.44
N GLU A 89 -19.20 1.80 5.57
CA GLU A 89 -19.27 3.26 5.60
C GLU A 89 -18.12 3.94 4.83
N LEU A 90 -17.03 3.24 4.52
CA LEU A 90 -15.89 3.72 3.72
C LEU A 90 -15.95 3.33 2.24
N GLU A 91 -17.05 2.72 1.78
CA GLU A 91 -17.18 2.18 0.42
C GLU A 91 -16.83 3.21 -0.68
N GLU A 92 -17.33 4.45 -0.55
CA GLU A 92 -17.11 5.50 -1.54
C GLU A 92 -15.63 5.89 -1.65
N GLU A 93 -14.96 6.05 -0.51
CA GLU A 93 -13.54 6.41 -0.46
C GLU A 93 -12.66 5.26 -0.98
N LEU A 94 -12.96 4.02 -0.61
CA LEU A 94 -12.25 2.84 -1.12
C LEU A 94 -12.44 2.66 -2.63
N ASN A 95 -13.65 2.88 -3.15
CA ASN A 95 -13.89 2.88 -4.60
C ASN A 95 -13.14 4.02 -5.32
N THR A 96 -13.02 5.18 -4.68
CA THR A 96 -12.25 6.30 -5.23
C THR A 96 -10.75 5.99 -5.31
N ILE A 97 -10.21 5.28 -4.32
CA ILE A 97 -8.81 4.85 -4.33
C ILE A 97 -8.59 3.73 -5.36
N SER A 98 -9.52 2.76 -5.44
CA SER A 98 -9.38 1.58 -6.30
C SER A 98 -9.25 1.91 -7.78
N ILE A 99 -9.85 3.01 -8.25
CA ILE A 99 -9.76 3.43 -9.65
C ILE A 99 -8.43 4.12 -10.02
N SER A 100 -7.65 4.57 -9.04
CA SER A 100 -6.33 5.17 -9.28
C SER A 100 -5.30 4.11 -9.65
N ASN A 101 -4.20 4.46 -10.32
CA ASN A 101 -3.10 3.52 -10.59
C ASN A 101 -1.88 3.90 -9.75
N ASP A 102 -1.70 3.22 -8.62
CA ASP A 102 -0.54 3.40 -7.73
C ASP A 102 0.36 2.16 -7.77
N TYR A 103 1.17 2.05 -8.82
CA TYR A 103 2.05 0.89 -9.01
C TYR A 103 3.14 0.74 -7.95
N TRP A 104 3.42 1.80 -7.18
CA TRP A 104 4.51 1.83 -6.21
C TRP A 104 4.02 1.41 -4.82
N ASN A 105 2.98 2.07 -4.31
CA ASN A 105 2.48 1.78 -2.96
C ASN A 105 1.28 0.83 -2.95
N GLN A 106 0.68 0.58 -4.12
CA GLN A 106 -0.37 -0.42 -4.32
C GLN A 106 -1.64 -0.15 -3.49
N TYR A 107 -1.89 1.11 -3.08
CA TYR A 107 -3.06 1.49 -2.30
C TYR A 107 -4.39 1.24 -3.02
N ASP A 108 -4.38 1.35 -4.34
CA ASP A 108 -5.50 0.98 -5.19
C ASP A 108 -5.82 -0.53 -5.07
N LEU A 109 -4.80 -1.39 -5.01
CA LEU A 109 -4.98 -2.83 -4.80
C LEU A 109 -5.39 -3.15 -3.35
N ASP A 110 -4.84 -2.45 -2.36
CA ASP A 110 -5.27 -2.58 -0.97
C ASP A 110 -6.76 -2.20 -0.80
N ALA A 111 -7.21 -1.14 -1.48
CA ALA A 111 -8.61 -0.74 -1.51
C ALA A 111 -9.50 -1.82 -2.15
N ILE A 112 -9.09 -2.36 -3.30
CA ILE A 112 -9.83 -3.46 -3.94
C ILE A 112 -9.89 -4.67 -3.01
N LYS A 113 -8.76 -5.06 -2.40
CA LYS A 113 -8.70 -6.17 -1.47
C LYS A 113 -9.64 -5.96 -0.28
N ALA A 114 -9.67 -4.76 0.31
CA ALA A 114 -10.56 -4.44 1.41
C ALA A 114 -12.03 -4.61 1.02
N LEU A 115 -12.43 -4.11 -0.16
CA LEU A 115 -13.77 -4.26 -0.71
C LEU A 115 -14.12 -5.74 -0.98
N VAL A 116 -13.19 -6.52 -1.53
CA VAL A 116 -13.38 -7.95 -1.82
C VAL A 116 -13.50 -8.78 -0.55
N VAL A 117 -12.58 -8.61 0.40
CA VAL A 117 -12.54 -9.38 1.64
C VAL A 117 -13.83 -9.19 2.43
N ASN A 118 -14.32 -7.95 2.47
CA ASN A 118 -15.55 -7.57 3.18
C ASN A 118 -16.82 -7.71 2.35
N SER A 119 -16.74 -8.15 1.08
CA SER A 119 -17.89 -8.24 0.16
C SER A 119 -18.68 -6.92 0.05
N VAL A 120 -17.98 -5.79 0.02
CA VAL A 120 -18.54 -4.45 -0.14
C VAL A 120 -18.47 -4.03 -1.61
N GLY A 121 -19.55 -3.45 -2.13
CA GLY A 121 -19.66 -3.01 -3.52
C GLY A 121 -19.84 -4.14 -4.55
N ASN A 122 -19.76 -3.78 -5.83
CA ASN A 122 -19.99 -4.70 -6.94
C ASN A 122 -18.74 -5.52 -7.25
N GLN A 123 -18.75 -6.79 -6.82
CA GLN A 123 -17.61 -7.70 -6.96
C GLN A 123 -17.22 -8.01 -8.42
N ILE A 124 -18.18 -7.97 -9.35
CA ILE A 124 -17.93 -8.18 -10.77
C ILE A 124 -17.20 -6.97 -11.38
N GLU A 125 -17.58 -5.77 -10.97
CA GLU A 125 -16.88 -4.55 -11.39
C GLU A 125 -15.46 -4.51 -10.83
N LEU A 126 -15.26 -4.90 -9.57
CA LEU A 126 -13.93 -5.01 -8.96
C LEU A 126 -13.04 -6.03 -9.70
N LEU A 127 -13.59 -7.19 -10.08
CA LEU A 127 -12.86 -8.17 -10.88
C LEU A 127 -12.47 -7.61 -12.26
N ASN A 128 -13.39 -6.91 -12.93
CA ASN A 128 -13.10 -6.28 -14.22
C ASN A 128 -12.03 -5.19 -14.09
N LEU A 129 -12.06 -4.40 -13.00
CA LEU A 129 -11.05 -3.41 -12.68
C LEU A 129 -9.68 -4.06 -12.47
N LEU A 130 -9.59 -5.15 -11.70
CA LEU A 130 -8.34 -5.92 -11.53
C LEU A 130 -7.80 -6.47 -12.85
N LYS A 131 -8.67 -7.03 -13.70
CA LYS A 131 -8.30 -7.55 -15.02
C LYS A 131 -7.70 -6.43 -15.90
N ASN A 132 -8.28 -5.23 -15.87
CA ASN A 132 -7.75 -4.06 -16.58
C ASN A 132 -6.39 -3.62 -16.02
N LYS A 133 -6.28 -3.46 -14.70
CA LYS A 133 -5.02 -3.09 -14.02
C LYS A 133 -3.89 -4.07 -14.30
N LYS A 134 -4.19 -5.38 -14.32
CA LYS A 134 -3.23 -6.44 -14.66
C LYS A 134 -2.73 -6.31 -16.09
N LYS A 135 -3.63 -6.00 -17.02
CA LYS A 135 -3.28 -5.76 -18.42
C LYS A 135 -2.39 -4.53 -18.55
N ASP A 136 -2.72 -3.44 -17.87
CA ASP A 136 -1.97 -2.18 -17.92
C ASP A 136 -0.58 -2.34 -17.30
N ALA A 137 -0.47 -2.98 -16.12
CA ALA A 137 0.82 -3.28 -15.50
C ALA A 137 1.70 -4.16 -16.39
N LYS A 138 1.12 -5.15 -17.08
CA LYS A 138 1.86 -5.97 -18.07
C LYS A 138 2.35 -5.15 -19.25
N LEU A 139 1.54 -4.22 -19.77
CA LEU A 139 1.93 -3.34 -20.86
C LEU A 139 3.07 -2.40 -20.45
N GLU A 140 3.00 -1.82 -19.25
CA GLU A 140 4.09 -1.00 -18.73
C GLU A 140 5.37 -1.82 -18.55
N LEU A 141 5.27 -3.01 -17.96
CA LEU A 141 6.42 -3.90 -17.78
C LEU A 141 7.11 -4.25 -19.10
N LEU A 142 6.34 -4.49 -20.16
CA LEU A 142 6.88 -4.78 -21.49
C LEU A 142 7.74 -3.63 -22.03
N LYS A 143 7.39 -2.36 -21.75
CA LYS A 143 8.21 -1.21 -22.17
C LYS A 143 9.58 -1.23 -21.52
N TYR A 144 9.67 -1.63 -20.24
CA TYR A 144 10.96 -1.76 -19.55
C TYR A 144 11.77 -2.93 -20.13
N VAL A 145 11.12 -4.06 -20.39
CA VAL A 145 11.78 -5.24 -21.00
C VAL A 145 12.28 -4.95 -22.42
N GLU A 146 11.59 -4.10 -23.18
CA GLU A 146 12.07 -3.65 -24.50
C GLU A 146 13.35 -2.82 -24.40
N ILE A 147 13.50 -2.01 -23.35
CA ILE A 147 14.70 -1.19 -23.09
C ILE A 147 15.83 -2.04 -22.52
N GLU A 148 15.53 -2.91 -21.55
CA GLU A 148 16.49 -3.74 -20.84
C GLU A 148 15.97 -5.19 -20.77
N PRO A 149 16.23 -6.03 -21.80
CA PRO A 149 15.75 -7.42 -21.84
C PRO A 149 16.20 -8.29 -20.66
N GLN A 150 17.28 -7.89 -19.99
CA GLN A 150 17.87 -8.56 -18.83
C GLN A 150 16.94 -8.55 -17.60
N ILE A 151 15.93 -7.68 -17.58
CA ILE A 151 14.85 -7.68 -16.59
C ILE A 151 14.16 -9.05 -16.50
N LEU A 152 13.98 -9.76 -17.62
CA LEU A 152 13.37 -11.09 -17.58
C LEU A 152 14.26 -12.12 -16.88
N ASP A 153 15.58 -11.97 -16.98
CA ASP A 153 16.52 -12.84 -16.29
C ASP A 153 16.60 -12.47 -14.80
N TYR A 154 16.42 -11.20 -14.45
CA TYR A 154 16.24 -10.75 -13.06
C TYR A 154 15.03 -11.41 -12.41
N PHE A 155 13.85 -11.39 -13.04
CA PHE A 155 12.67 -12.04 -12.46
C PHE A 155 12.84 -13.55 -12.30
N LYS A 156 13.43 -14.23 -13.30
CA LYS A 156 13.76 -15.66 -13.14
C LYS A 156 14.75 -15.89 -12.01
N PHE A 157 15.71 -14.99 -11.81
CA PHE A 157 16.69 -15.09 -10.75
C PHE A 157 16.03 -14.98 -9.37
N ILE A 158 15.15 -14.00 -9.17
CA ILE A 158 14.36 -13.86 -7.93
C ILE A 158 13.47 -15.08 -7.70
N ASP A 159 12.71 -15.52 -8.71
CA ASP A 159 11.77 -16.63 -8.55
C ASP A 159 12.47 -17.96 -8.20
N ASN A 160 13.76 -18.11 -8.56
CA ASN A 160 14.58 -19.27 -8.21
C ASN A 160 15.42 -19.09 -6.94
N SER A 161 15.36 -17.93 -6.30
CA SER A 161 16.13 -17.64 -5.10
C SER A 161 15.39 -18.09 -3.85
N ASN A 162 16.11 -18.70 -2.90
CA ASN A 162 15.54 -19.18 -1.63
C ASN A 162 15.47 -18.08 -0.53
N GLY A 163 15.46 -16.80 -0.91
CA GLY A 163 15.49 -15.68 0.01
C GLY A 163 15.43 -14.33 -0.70
N PRO A 164 15.38 -13.21 0.05
CA PRO A 164 15.38 -11.88 -0.54
C PRO A 164 16.67 -11.64 -1.31
N VAL A 165 16.52 -11.24 -2.57
CA VAL A 165 17.61 -10.89 -3.48
C VAL A 165 17.54 -9.40 -3.74
N SER A 166 18.64 -8.69 -3.53
CA SER A 166 18.69 -7.28 -3.93
C SER A 166 19.02 -7.15 -5.42
N ILE A 167 18.59 -6.05 -6.03
CA ILE A 167 18.99 -5.67 -7.40
C ILE A 167 20.52 -5.63 -7.52
N ASN A 168 21.23 -5.20 -6.47
CA ASN A 168 22.69 -5.20 -6.43
C ASN A 168 23.27 -6.62 -6.50
N ASP A 169 22.65 -7.60 -5.84
CA ASP A 169 23.09 -9.00 -5.93
C ASP A 169 22.93 -9.55 -7.34
N PHE A 170 21.83 -9.19 -8.03
CA PHE A 170 21.63 -9.53 -9.43
C PHE A 170 22.72 -8.90 -10.32
N TYR A 171 23.02 -7.61 -10.17
CA TYR A 171 24.05 -6.98 -10.97
C TYR A 171 25.44 -7.52 -10.69
N HIS A 172 25.80 -7.79 -9.43
CA HIS A 172 27.08 -8.43 -9.11
C HIS A 172 27.18 -9.85 -9.69
N TYR A 173 26.06 -10.56 -9.79
CA TYR A 173 26.03 -11.91 -10.36
C TYR A 173 26.20 -11.90 -11.89
N PHE A 174 25.49 -11.02 -12.60
CA PHE A 174 25.45 -10.99 -14.07
C PHE A 174 26.43 -10.00 -14.72
N TYR A 175 26.84 -8.94 -14.01
CA TYR A 175 27.67 -7.84 -14.53
C TYR A 175 28.86 -7.56 -13.60
N LYS A 176 29.72 -8.58 -13.45
CA LYS A 176 30.88 -8.60 -12.54
C LYS A 176 31.87 -7.43 -12.67
N ASP A 177 31.79 -6.65 -13.75
CA ASP A 177 32.74 -5.58 -14.10
C ASP A 177 32.12 -4.17 -14.18
N ILE A 178 30.86 -3.98 -13.77
CA ILE A 178 30.24 -2.64 -13.74
C ILE A 178 30.59 -1.91 -12.43
N ASP A 179 31.15 -0.70 -12.55
CA ASP A 179 31.32 0.22 -11.43
C ASP A 179 29.95 0.63 -10.89
N SER A 180 29.66 0.27 -9.63
CA SER A 180 28.39 0.55 -8.95
C SER A 180 28.10 2.04 -8.76
N THR A 181 29.08 2.90 -9.00
CA THR A 181 28.92 4.36 -8.96
C THR A 181 28.77 4.99 -10.35
N SER A 182 28.88 4.18 -11.42
CA SER A 182 28.69 4.66 -12.78
C SER A 182 27.25 5.07 -13.04
N GLU A 183 27.07 6.09 -13.87
CA GLU A 183 25.75 6.55 -14.29
C GLU A 183 24.96 5.44 -15.00
N GLU A 184 25.65 4.60 -15.79
CA GLU A 184 25.06 3.44 -16.45
C GLU A 184 24.48 2.44 -15.44
N PHE A 185 25.21 2.12 -14.36
CA PHE A 185 24.70 1.26 -13.30
C PHE A 185 23.45 1.84 -12.64
N LEU A 186 23.49 3.13 -12.27
CA LEU A 186 22.36 3.80 -11.62
C LEU A 186 21.12 3.86 -12.52
N GLN A 187 21.29 4.10 -13.82
CA GLN A 187 20.18 4.09 -14.78
C GLN A 187 19.57 2.69 -14.91
N ARG A 188 20.40 1.66 -15.05
CA ARG A 188 19.92 0.28 -15.22
C ARG A 188 19.26 -0.26 -13.94
N THR A 189 19.83 -0.03 -12.77
CA THR A 189 19.21 -0.41 -11.48
C THR A 189 17.86 0.28 -11.27
N SER A 190 17.72 1.55 -11.67
CA SER A 190 16.44 2.27 -11.64
C SER A 190 15.39 1.67 -12.57
N LEU A 191 15.78 1.24 -13.78
CA LEU A 191 14.90 0.52 -14.71
C LEU A 191 14.43 -0.80 -14.13
N ILE A 192 15.33 -1.59 -13.54
CA ILE A 192 14.98 -2.86 -12.89
C ILE A 192 14.05 -2.61 -11.71
N ALA A 193 14.34 -1.64 -10.84
CA ALA A 193 13.49 -1.31 -9.70
C ALA A 193 12.07 -0.91 -10.15
N SER A 194 11.97 -0.10 -11.21
CA SER A 194 10.67 0.26 -11.79
C SER A 194 9.92 -0.96 -12.32
N ALA A 195 10.62 -1.84 -13.04
CA ALA A 195 10.04 -3.08 -13.56
C ALA A 195 9.58 -4.03 -12.43
N ASP A 196 10.33 -4.09 -11.33
CA ASP A 196 10.00 -4.90 -10.17
C ASP A 196 8.70 -4.45 -9.51
N SER A 197 8.47 -3.14 -9.39
CA SER A 197 7.20 -2.59 -8.89
C SER A 197 5.99 -3.09 -9.70
N TYR A 198 6.09 -3.14 -11.04
CA TYR A 198 5.01 -3.68 -11.88
C TYR A 198 4.84 -5.20 -11.74
N ASN A 199 5.94 -5.93 -11.54
CA ASN A 199 5.91 -7.36 -11.31
C ASN A 199 5.24 -7.70 -9.97
N ASP A 200 5.61 -6.99 -8.90
CA ASP A 200 4.99 -7.13 -7.58
C ASP A 200 3.52 -6.74 -7.60
N TYR A 201 3.17 -5.66 -8.30
CA TYR A 201 1.79 -5.25 -8.50
C TYR A 201 0.97 -6.35 -9.20
N ALA A 202 1.52 -6.99 -10.24
CA ALA A 202 0.87 -8.11 -10.92
C ALA A 202 0.74 -9.36 -10.03
N LYS A 203 1.75 -9.65 -9.20
CA LYS A 203 1.70 -10.73 -8.20
C LYS A 203 0.60 -10.44 -7.16
N TYR A 204 0.47 -9.19 -6.72
CA TYR A 204 -0.57 -8.82 -5.76
C TYR A 204 -1.98 -8.93 -6.35
N ILE A 205 -2.18 -8.51 -7.60
CA ILE A 205 -3.46 -8.75 -8.30
C ILE A 205 -3.83 -10.23 -8.30
N LYS A 206 -2.88 -11.12 -8.58
CA LYS A 206 -3.14 -12.57 -8.57
C LYS A 206 -3.61 -13.08 -7.21
N HIS A 207 -3.09 -12.52 -6.12
CA HIS A 207 -3.58 -12.84 -4.79
C HIS A 207 -5.04 -12.40 -4.59
N ILE A 208 -5.42 -11.22 -5.08
CA ILE A 208 -6.81 -10.73 -4.97
C ILE A 208 -7.76 -11.52 -5.89
N GLU A 209 -7.32 -11.87 -7.10
CA GLU A 209 -8.07 -12.77 -8.00
C GLU A 209 -8.38 -14.11 -7.31
N HIS A 210 -7.39 -14.69 -6.60
CA HIS A 210 -7.61 -15.91 -5.83
C HIS A 210 -8.67 -15.75 -4.74
N LEU A 211 -8.67 -14.62 -4.01
CA LEU A 211 -9.70 -14.32 -3.01
C LEU A 211 -11.11 -14.22 -3.63
N LEU A 212 -11.23 -13.71 -4.84
CA LEU A 212 -12.49 -13.66 -5.59
C LEU A 212 -12.93 -15.05 -6.06
N GLU A 213 -12.00 -15.87 -6.55
CA GLU A 213 -12.26 -17.26 -6.96
C GLU A 213 -12.75 -18.12 -5.79
N GLU A 214 -12.14 -18.00 -4.60
CA GLU A 214 -12.58 -18.68 -3.37
C GLU A 214 -14.03 -18.32 -2.99
N ARG A 215 -14.51 -17.16 -3.45
CA ARG A 215 -15.88 -16.65 -3.24
C ARG A 215 -16.81 -16.96 -4.42
N GLY A 216 -16.35 -17.68 -5.44
CA GLY A 216 -17.13 -18.07 -6.61
C GLY A 216 -17.32 -16.97 -7.65
N ILE A 217 -16.47 -15.94 -7.65
CA ILE A 217 -16.51 -14.81 -8.58
C ILE A 217 -15.40 -15.02 -9.63
N THR A 218 -15.75 -15.16 -10.92
CA THR A 218 -14.85 -15.55 -12.03
C THR A 218 -15.00 -14.66 -13.28
#